data_AF-A0A165C096-F1
#
_entry.id   AF-A0A165C096-F1
#
_cell.length_a   1.000
_cell.length_b   1.000
_cell.length_c   1.000
_cell.angle_alpha   90.00
_cell.angle_beta   90.00
_cell.angle_gamma   90.00
#
_symmetry.space_group_name_H-M   'P 1'
#
loop_
_entity.id
_entity.type
_entity.pdbx_description
1 polymer ?
#
loop_
_entity_poly.entity_id
_entity_poly.type
_entity_poly.pdbx_seq_one_letter_code
_entity_poly.pdbx_strand_id
1 'polypeptide(L)'
;MSSDPDLHHTSVREPNVVLRLTDERYGKGFAADIHCRVLEQFGDFVEGTIDTLLQYHRLQRDHGIENPLMFRRAVMKRADILNPLIQFYYTLSLASCHPARLRDEIAEVLSGYGLLFSRNALLPFGGGEGLKVDLIPISYLRRFNWLAPQHDEIDPRPDDFADGDGNLRLWAEVGAAEVQVSVPWNDTLRLLFGQVGLGVLSQLGSPSELSGKREILRWLRANHDIWAILISTATKLQIGLWPALLQARFIQDAMFAAEASILHSIAHEETILNSTFTPCVVRTYVLGRFPTIFAMVPPAAQAHVNRQLWWRFEMEQNFDTGRAFAQRILDKYYGARLLETALVAPRWKRQPGILSVELYLLYICDPITSYLIQCLMAHLKPTTMMMHRITDLLHELLVLLDRNSLNLPIPVPFNLLPVDDIPLDLLVGCDSTQEVGRKARNTMDAAAWTRALRSIVTDRSRQYQKDPVQWIRWFCAAIVQTVLHIVYTVVPTRFEELAYLLSYPPLIPRRIREQCRDLYGNTSVHSYHALANFITSAAQSFTTLGKQDPREQTSSTGSNVGGAWRADVASHGRSGQATEESTSQHGDMMQG
;
A
#
# COMPACT_ATOMS: atom_id res chain seq x y z
N MET A 1 -22.57 -5.68 48.53
CA MET A 1 -22.37 -4.25 48.23
C MET A 1 -21.13 -4.17 47.35
N SER A 2 -21.36 -4.10 46.03
CA SER A 2 -20.31 -4.00 45.01
C SER A 2 -19.95 -2.53 44.89
N SER A 3 -18.78 -2.15 45.40
CA SER A 3 -18.22 -0.82 45.19
C SER A 3 -17.48 -0.82 43.85
N ASP A 4 -18.20 -0.47 42.78
CA ASP A 4 -17.55 -0.08 41.54
C ASP A 4 -16.72 1.17 41.82
N PRO A 5 -15.41 1.18 41.50
CA PRO A 5 -14.59 2.35 41.70
C PRO A 5 -15.03 3.42 40.70
N ASP A 6 -15.42 4.58 41.22
CA ASP A 6 -15.75 5.78 40.47
C ASP A 6 -14.67 6.08 39.43
N LEU A 7 -14.98 5.73 38.17
CA LEU A 7 -14.24 6.17 37.00
C LEU A 7 -14.50 7.67 36.84
N HIS A 8 -13.70 8.47 37.55
CA HIS A 8 -13.61 9.90 37.30
C HIS A 8 -13.52 10.14 35.78
N HIS A 9 -14.42 10.97 35.26
CA HIS A 9 -14.43 11.50 33.90
C HIS A 9 -13.14 12.28 33.64
N THR A 10 -12.04 11.58 33.48
CA THR A 10 -10.85 12.09 32.82
C THR A 10 -11.27 12.30 31.37
N SER A 11 -11.27 13.57 30.94
CA SER A 11 -11.27 13.93 29.51
C SER A 11 -10.20 13.07 28.85
N VAL A 12 -10.64 12.02 28.16
CA VAL A 12 -9.75 11.08 27.50
C VAL A 12 -9.11 11.89 26.40
N ARG A 13 -7.85 12.29 26.61
CA ARG A 13 -7.04 12.89 25.56
C ARG A 13 -7.16 11.97 24.36
N GLU A 14 -7.63 12.52 23.24
CA GLU A 14 -7.74 11.76 22.01
C GLU A 14 -6.39 11.13 21.73
N PRO A 15 -6.36 9.83 21.47
CA PRO A 15 -5.10 9.14 21.41
C PRO A 15 -4.28 9.70 20.23
N ASN A 16 -2.97 9.95 20.44
CA ASN A 16 -1.91 10.13 19.42
C ASN A 16 -1.80 8.97 18.40
N VAL A 17 -2.80 8.10 18.40
CA VAL A 17 -3.06 7.00 17.49
C VAL A 17 -3.49 7.53 16.12
N VAL A 18 -4.03 8.76 16.02
CA VAL A 18 -4.46 9.28 14.72
C VAL A 18 -3.35 10.05 14.02
N LEU A 19 -3.07 9.74 12.75
CA LEU A 19 -2.22 10.57 11.88
C LEU A 19 -3.00 11.86 11.57
N ARG A 20 -2.83 12.87 12.44
CA ARG A 20 -3.47 14.18 12.31
C ARG A 20 -2.55 15.15 11.59
N LEU A 21 -3.13 16.00 10.75
CA LEU A 21 -2.47 17.20 10.22
C LEU A 21 -2.70 18.43 11.11
N THR A 22 -3.87 18.53 11.75
CA THR A 22 -4.34 19.69 12.52
C THR A 22 -5.32 19.29 13.64
N ASP A 23 -5.55 20.15 14.63
CA ASP A 23 -6.56 19.98 15.70
C ASP A 23 -7.98 20.28 15.15
N GLU A 24 -8.93 19.35 15.35
CA GLU A 24 -10.28 19.42 14.74
C GLU A 24 -11.26 20.31 15.53
N ARG A 25 -11.73 21.38 14.88
CA ARG A 25 -13.03 22.03 15.12
C ARG A 25 -13.58 22.51 13.78
N TYR A 26 -14.18 21.62 12.99
CA TYR A 26 -14.76 22.02 11.71
C TYR A 26 -16.28 22.02 11.78
N GLY A 27 -16.88 23.17 11.46
CA GLY A 27 -18.30 23.26 11.11
C GLY A 27 -18.57 22.57 9.78
N LYS A 28 -19.86 22.40 9.45
CA LYS A 28 -20.29 21.95 8.12
C LYS A 28 -19.73 22.92 7.07
N GLY A 29 -18.71 22.52 6.33
CA GLY A 29 -18.21 23.29 5.19
C GLY A 29 -19.15 23.13 4.00
N PHE A 30 -19.47 24.22 3.31
CA PHE A 30 -20.26 24.17 2.08
C PHE A 30 -19.37 23.83 0.88
N ALA A 31 -19.96 23.25 -0.18
CA ALA A 31 -19.24 22.93 -1.42
C ALA A 31 -18.45 24.14 -1.96
N ALA A 32 -19.06 25.33 -1.95
CA ALA A 32 -18.45 26.56 -2.44
C ALA A 32 -17.15 26.92 -1.70
N ASP A 33 -17.12 26.80 -0.38
CA ASP A 33 -15.92 27.09 0.43
C ASP A 33 -14.79 26.09 0.14
N ILE A 34 -15.15 24.82 -0.07
CA ILE A 34 -14.21 23.78 -0.46
C ILE A 34 -13.65 24.04 -1.86
N HIS A 35 -14.51 24.40 -2.81
CA HIS A 35 -14.09 24.74 -4.16
C HIS A 35 -13.11 25.92 -4.16
N CYS A 36 -13.41 27.00 -3.42
CA CYS A 36 -12.50 28.14 -3.28
C CYS A 36 -11.13 27.70 -2.71
N ARG A 37 -11.12 26.93 -1.61
CA ARG A 37 -9.86 26.41 -1.02
C ARG A 37 -9.07 25.55 -2.00
N VAL A 38 -9.73 24.67 -2.76
CA VAL A 38 -9.08 23.83 -3.76
C VAL A 38 -8.47 24.67 -4.88
N LEU A 39 -9.19 25.66 -5.40
CA LEU A 39 -8.70 26.54 -6.46
C LEU A 39 -7.50 27.38 -6.01
N GLU A 40 -7.47 27.80 -4.75
CA GLU A 40 -6.36 28.58 -4.19
C GLU A 40 -5.12 27.74 -3.88
N GLN A 41 -5.29 26.53 -3.32
CA GLN A 41 -4.19 25.79 -2.68
C GLN A 41 -3.71 24.57 -3.47
N PHE A 42 -4.55 24.00 -4.35
CA PHE A 42 -4.24 22.75 -5.04
C PHE A 42 -3.37 22.95 -6.29
N GLY A 43 -3.24 24.17 -6.80
CA GLY A 43 -2.35 24.49 -7.91
C GLY A 43 -0.89 24.09 -7.66
N ASP A 44 -0.36 24.44 -6.49
CA ASP A 44 1.02 24.08 -6.06
C ASP A 44 1.22 22.56 -6.00
N PHE A 45 0.18 21.82 -5.57
CA PHE A 45 0.22 20.36 -5.52
C PHE A 45 0.35 19.77 -6.92
N VAL A 46 -0.50 20.23 -7.84
CA VAL A 46 -0.52 19.79 -9.22
C VAL A 46 0.82 20.07 -9.89
N GLU A 47 1.37 21.26 -9.72
CA GLU A 47 2.66 21.64 -10.31
C GLU A 47 3.81 20.79 -9.76
N GLY A 48 3.97 20.75 -8.44
CA GLY A 48 5.06 20.02 -7.81
C GLY A 48 5.03 18.51 -8.10
N THR A 49 3.83 17.90 -8.13
CA THR A 49 3.70 16.46 -8.38
C THR A 49 3.96 16.10 -9.85
N ILE A 50 3.44 16.88 -10.81
CA ILE A 50 3.73 16.70 -12.23
C ILE A 50 5.23 16.81 -12.48
N ASP A 51 5.88 17.85 -11.96
CA ASP A 51 7.31 18.08 -12.22
C ASP A 51 8.18 16.97 -11.62
N THR A 52 7.87 16.55 -10.38
CA THR A 52 8.57 15.43 -9.73
C THR A 52 8.42 14.14 -10.52
N LEU A 53 7.21 13.82 -11.00
CA LEU A 53 6.95 12.60 -11.76
C LEU A 53 7.56 12.62 -13.16
N LEU A 54 7.48 13.74 -13.88
CA LEU A 54 8.13 13.89 -15.19
C LEU A 54 9.66 13.75 -15.06
N GLN A 55 10.26 14.34 -14.02
CA GLN A 55 11.69 14.19 -13.75
C GLN A 55 12.06 12.75 -13.40
N TYR A 56 11.28 12.09 -12.55
CA TYR A 56 11.49 10.70 -12.14
C TYR A 56 11.50 9.75 -13.34
N HIS A 57 10.52 9.89 -14.23
CA HIS A 57 10.37 9.11 -15.47
C HIS A 57 11.26 9.58 -16.62
N ARG A 58 12.00 10.69 -16.45
CA ARG A 58 12.84 11.32 -17.49
C ARG A 58 12.05 11.65 -18.76
N LEU A 59 10.80 12.08 -18.59
CA LEU A 59 9.91 12.46 -19.68
C LEU A 59 10.24 13.89 -20.12
N GLN A 60 11.29 14.03 -20.93
CA GLN A 60 11.61 15.29 -21.62
C GLN A 60 10.70 15.48 -22.84
N ARG A 61 10.51 16.72 -23.30
CA ARG A 61 9.62 17.04 -24.43
C ARG A 61 10.10 16.43 -25.76
N ASP A 62 11.42 16.35 -25.95
CA ASP A 62 11.98 15.96 -27.26
C ASP A 62 12.39 14.48 -27.36
N HIS A 63 12.25 13.70 -26.29
CA HIS A 63 12.78 12.34 -26.26
C HIS A 63 11.94 11.34 -27.07
N GLY A 64 12.61 10.67 -28.01
CA GLY A 64 12.09 9.48 -28.67
C GLY A 64 11.18 9.75 -29.87
N ILE A 65 11.09 10.98 -30.38
CA ILE A 65 10.28 11.32 -31.56
C ILE A 65 10.65 10.46 -32.77
N GLU A 66 11.91 10.03 -32.90
CA GLU A 66 12.37 9.16 -33.99
C GLU A 66 11.88 7.71 -33.87
N ASN A 67 11.55 7.23 -32.66
CA ASN A 67 11.05 5.87 -32.41
C ASN A 67 9.58 5.91 -31.96
N PRO A 68 8.62 5.62 -32.86
CA PRO A 68 7.18 5.72 -32.56
C PRO A 68 6.72 4.93 -31.33
N LEU A 69 7.34 3.79 -31.04
CA LEU A 69 6.97 2.96 -29.88
C LEU A 69 7.43 3.59 -28.56
N MET A 70 8.65 4.12 -28.52
CA MET A 70 9.16 4.83 -27.34
C MET A 70 8.40 6.13 -27.13
N PHE A 71 8.10 6.86 -28.21
CA PHE A 71 7.26 8.04 -28.16
C PHE A 71 5.85 7.71 -27.63
N ARG A 72 5.18 6.68 -28.16
CA ARG A 72 3.87 6.23 -27.65
C ARG A 72 3.93 5.95 -26.16
N ARG A 73 4.91 5.17 -25.69
CA ARG A 73 5.08 4.86 -24.27
C ARG A 73 5.26 6.12 -23.41
N ALA A 74 6.05 7.07 -23.88
CA ALA A 74 6.24 8.34 -23.16
C ALA A 74 4.95 9.16 -23.06
N VAL A 75 4.18 9.26 -24.16
CA VAL A 75 2.88 9.94 -24.17
C VAL A 75 1.87 9.23 -23.27
N MET A 76 1.81 7.89 -23.30
CA MET A 76 0.92 7.13 -22.41
C MET A 76 1.28 7.39 -20.95
N LYS A 77 2.58 7.34 -20.62
CA LYS A 77 3.02 7.55 -19.25
C LYS A 77 2.72 8.97 -18.75
N ARG A 78 2.80 9.98 -19.62
CA ARG A 78 2.33 11.33 -19.30
C ARG A 78 0.82 11.32 -19.02
N ALA A 79 0.02 10.69 -19.86
CA ALA A 79 -1.44 10.60 -19.63
C ALA A 79 -1.77 9.94 -18.28
N ASP A 80 -1.09 8.84 -17.94
CA ASP A 80 -1.25 8.14 -16.65
C ASP A 80 -0.95 9.06 -15.45
N ILE A 81 0.06 9.94 -15.57
CA ILE A 81 0.41 10.92 -14.53
C ILE A 81 -0.72 11.96 -14.33
N LEU A 82 -1.38 12.38 -15.40
CA LEU A 82 -2.39 13.43 -15.36
C LEU A 82 -3.77 12.92 -14.92
N ASN A 83 -4.11 11.66 -15.23
CA ASN A 83 -5.45 11.09 -15.00
C ASN A 83 -5.95 11.20 -13.54
N PRO A 84 -5.13 10.94 -12.48
CA PRO A 84 -5.57 11.15 -11.10
C PRO A 84 -5.98 12.60 -10.81
N LEU A 85 -5.25 13.56 -11.37
CA LEU A 85 -5.50 15.00 -11.19
C LEU A 85 -6.77 15.42 -11.93
N ILE A 86 -6.93 14.97 -13.18
CA ILE A 86 -8.14 15.20 -13.99
C ILE A 86 -9.37 14.64 -13.27
N GLN A 87 -9.29 13.39 -12.80
CA GLN A 87 -10.37 12.75 -12.05
C GLN A 87 -10.75 13.55 -10.80
N PHE A 88 -9.78 14.07 -10.05
CA PHE A 88 -10.04 14.88 -8.86
C PHE A 88 -10.82 16.16 -9.18
N TYR A 89 -10.39 16.93 -10.19
CA TYR A 89 -11.11 18.13 -10.63
C TYR A 89 -12.49 17.80 -11.19
N TYR A 90 -12.60 16.74 -12.00
CA TYR A 90 -13.89 16.29 -12.52
C TYR A 90 -14.86 15.94 -11.40
N THR A 91 -14.45 15.10 -10.43
CA THR A 91 -15.32 14.64 -9.34
C THR A 91 -15.79 15.81 -8.45
N LEU A 92 -14.98 16.87 -8.31
CA LEU A 92 -15.38 18.11 -7.62
C LEU A 92 -16.22 19.08 -8.48
N SER A 93 -16.60 18.71 -9.70
CA SER A 93 -17.26 19.61 -10.65
C SER A 93 -16.44 20.87 -10.98
N LEU A 94 -15.10 20.73 -10.98
CA LEU A 94 -14.12 21.77 -11.25
C LEU A 94 -13.32 21.51 -12.55
N ALA A 95 -13.79 20.65 -13.45
CA ALA A 95 -13.08 20.28 -14.68
C ALA A 95 -12.64 21.51 -15.51
N SER A 96 -13.45 22.56 -15.58
CA SER A 96 -13.14 23.81 -16.29
C SER A 96 -12.03 24.66 -15.62
N CYS A 97 -11.65 24.32 -14.39
CA CYS A 97 -10.80 25.13 -13.53
C CYS A 97 -9.42 24.49 -13.27
N HIS A 98 -8.93 23.63 -14.17
CA HIS A 98 -7.58 23.08 -14.05
C HIS A 98 -6.52 24.21 -13.99
N PRO A 99 -5.49 24.08 -13.13
CA PRO A 99 -4.39 25.03 -13.07
C PRO A 99 -3.56 24.99 -14.35
N ALA A 100 -2.85 26.08 -14.66
CA ALA A 100 -2.13 26.26 -15.92
C ALA A 100 -1.21 25.08 -16.26
N ARG A 101 -0.40 24.61 -15.28
CA ARG A 101 0.52 23.48 -15.47
C ARG A 101 -0.18 22.21 -15.96
N LEU A 102 -1.33 21.85 -15.39
CA LEU A 102 -2.11 20.67 -15.81
C LEU A 102 -2.70 20.86 -17.21
N ARG A 103 -3.20 22.05 -17.52
CA ARG A 103 -3.71 22.36 -18.87
C ARG A 103 -2.63 22.23 -19.94
N ASP A 104 -1.45 22.74 -19.65
CA ASP A 104 -0.31 22.70 -20.57
C ASP A 104 0.14 21.26 -20.83
N GLU A 105 0.21 20.43 -19.79
CA GLU A 105 0.57 19.01 -19.96
C GLU A 105 -0.55 18.18 -20.61
N ILE A 106 -1.84 18.51 -20.38
CA ILE A 106 -2.94 17.91 -21.14
C ILE A 106 -2.79 18.24 -22.64
N ALA A 107 -2.53 19.51 -22.97
CA ALA A 107 -2.33 19.94 -24.34
C ALA A 107 -1.11 19.25 -24.99
N GLU A 108 -0.04 19.02 -24.23
CA GLU A 108 1.14 18.28 -24.67
C GLU A 108 0.79 16.82 -25.02
N VAL A 109 0.05 16.12 -24.15
CA VAL A 109 -0.40 14.74 -24.40
C VAL A 109 -1.29 14.66 -25.65
N LEU A 110 -2.26 15.57 -25.78
CA LEU A 110 -3.16 15.64 -26.94
C LEU A 110 -2.38 15.95 -28.23
N SER A 111 -1.37 16.82 -28.17
CA SER A 111 -0.46 17.07 -29.30
C SER A 111 0.31 15.80 -29.68
N GLY A 112 0.78 15.05 -28.68
CA GLY A 112 1.41 13.74 -28.87
C GLY A 112 0.49 12.73 -29.55
N TYR A 113 -0.80 12.70 -29.19
CA TYR A 113 -1.80 11.88 -29.88
C TYR A 113 -2.00 12.30 -31.33
N GLY A 114 -2.07 13.61 -31.61
CA GLY A 114 -2.14 14.11 -32.99
C GLY A 114 -0.95 13.67 -33.84
N LEU A 115 0.27 13.69 -33.26
CA LEU A 115 1.47 13.20 -33.95
C LEU A 115 1.42 11.68 -34.18
N LEU A 116 1.00 10.89 -33.19
CA LEU A 116 0.82 9.44 -33.33
C LEU A 116 -0.21 9.12 -34.42
N PHE A 117 -1.34 9.84 -34.43
CA PHE A 117 -2.37 9.71 -35.46
C PHE A 117 -1.84 10.00 -36.86
N SER A 118 -1.11 11.11 -37.03
CA SER A 118 -0.51 11.48 -38.32
C SER A 118 0.48 10.46 -38.87
N ARG A 119 1.01 9.59 -37.99
CA ARG A 119 1.94 8.50 -38.31
C ARG A 119 1.23 7.14 -38.44
N ASN A 120 -0.10 7.13 -38.51
CA ASN A 120 -0.92 5.92 -38.54
C ASN A 120 -0.67 4.96 -37.36
N ALA A 121 -0.29 5.49 -36.20
CA ALA A 121 -0.18 4.70 -34.98
C ALA A 121 -1.54 4.56 -34.29
N LEU A 122 -1.76 3.42 -33.63
CA LEU A 122 -2.97 3.17 -32.85
C LEU A 122 -3.08 4.17 -31.70
N LEU A 123 -4.20 4.91 -31.69
CA LEU A 123 -4.53 5.87 -30.65
C LEU A 123 -5.09 5.16 -29.41
N PRO A 124 -4.74 5.63 -28.20
CA PRO A 124 -5.20 5.04 -26.95
C PRO A 124 -6.57 5.62 -26.56
N PHE A 125 -7.59 5.49 -27.41
CA PHE A 125 -8.95 5.93 -27.06
C PHE A 125 -9.86 4.76 -26.65
N GLY A 126 -9.37 3.52 -26.73
CA GLY A 126 -10.11 2.32 -26.37
C GLY A 126 -9.62 1.70 -25.06
N GLY A 127 -10.55 1.16 -24.27
CA GLY A 127 -10.22 0.25 -23.16
C GLY A 127 -9.64 0.90 -21.90
N GLY A 128 -9.79 2.21 -21.71
CA GLY A 128 -9.26 2.92 -20.54
C GLY A 128 -7.75 3.17 -20.60
N GLU A 129 -7.08 2.86 -21.72
CA GLU A 129 -5.71 3.29 -21.97
C GLU A 129 -5.65 4.79 -22.25
N GLY A 130 -4.56 5.45 -21.88
CA GLY A 130 -4.31 6.83 -22.28
C GLY A 130 -5.00 7.88 -21.41
N LEU A 131 -5.36 9.00 -22.02
CA LEU A 131 -5.85 10.18 -21.31
C LEU A 131 -7.36 10.07 -21.20
N LYS A 132 -7.93 10.31 -20.01
CA LYS A 132 -9.38 10.33 -19.80
C LYS A 132 -10.03 11.58 -20.42
N VAL A 133 -10.17 11.57 -21.75
CA VAL A 133 -10.64 12.71 -22.55
C VAL A 133 -12.08 13.11 -22.22
N ASP A 134 -12.90 12.14 -21.85
CA ASP A 134 -14.29 12.30 -21.38
C ASP A 134 -14.41 13.15 -20.12
N LEU A 135 -13.33 13.29 -19.34
CA LEU A 135 -13.32 14.09 -18.11
C LEU A 135 -12.71 15.48 -18.28
N ILE A 136 -12.25 15.82 -19.49
CA ILE A 136 -11.55 17.09 -19.80
C ILE A 136 -12.54 18.07 -20.45
N PRO A 137 -12.47 19.38 -20.14
CA PRO A 137 -13.28 20.39 -20.81
C PRO A 137 -13.14 20.35 -22.33
N ILE A 138 -14.28 20.48 -23.03
CA ILE A 138 -14.32 20.51 -24.50
C ILE A 138 -13.51 21.69 -25.05
N SER A 139 -13.41 22.78 -24.30
CA SER A 139 -12.57 23.93 -24.66
C SER A 139 -11.11 23.55 -24.93
N TYR A 140 -10.59 22.46 -24.34
CA TYR A 140 -9.21 22.01 -24.58
C TYR A 140 -9.13 21.23 -25.89
N LEU A 141 -10.17 20.46 -26.19
CA LEU A 141 -10.28 19.59 -27.37
C LEU A 141 -10.50 20.40 -28.66
N ARG A 142 -11.16 21.56 -28.57
CA ARG A 142 -11.40 22.48 -29.71
C ARG A 142 -10.12 22.92 -30.44
N ARG A 143 -8.96 22.85 -29.79
CA ARG A 143 -7.66 23.16 -30.42
C ARG A 143 -7.15 22.04 -31.34
N PHE A 144 -7.76 20.87 -31.26
CA PHE A 144 -7.34 19.66 -31.95
C PHE A 144 -8.45 19.21 -32.92
N ASN A 145 -8.41 19.74 -34.16
CA ASN A 145 -9.45 19.50 -35.18
C ASN A 145 -9.76 18.02 -35.43
N TRP A 146 -8.80 17.12 -35.17
CA TRP A 146 -8.95 15.68 -35.33
C TRP A 146 -9.77 15.00 -34.20
N LEU A 147 -10.01 15.69 -33.08
CA LEU A 147 -10.89 15.27 -31.98
C LEU A 147 -12.26 15.99 -31.96
N ALA A 148 -12.33 17.18 -32.57
CA ALA A 148 -13.47 18.08 -32.47
C ALA A 148 -14.86 17.51 -32.88
N PRO A 149 -15.01 16.56 -33.83
CA PRO A 149 -16.35 16.12 -34.26
C PRO A 149 -17.13 15.23 -33.26
N GLN A 150 -16.53 14.82 -32.14
CA GLN A 150 -17.03 13.67 -31.35
C GLN A 150 -17.54 14.02 -29.94
N HIS A 151 -17.56 15.29 -29.52
CA HIS A 151 -17.86 15.65 -28.15
C HIS A 151 -19.02 16.65 -28.05
N ASP A 152 -19.88 16.43 -27.05
CA ASP A 152 -20.98 17.32 -26.70
C ASP A 152 -20.48 18.75 -26.41
N GLU A 153 -21.36 19.77 -26.49
CA GLU A 153 -20.95 21.15 -26.23
C GLU A 153 -20.82 21.50 -24.73
N ILE A 154 -21.17 20.56 -23.83
CA ILE A 154 -21.30 20.79 -22.39
C ILE A 154 -20.07 20.25 -21.67
N ASP A 155 -19.39 21.12 -20.90
CA ASP A 155 -18.25 20.70 -20.06
C ASP A 155 -18.61 19.51 -19.16
N PRO A 156 -17.73 18.51 -19.04
CA PRO A 156 -18.03 17.27 -18.34
C PRO A 156 -18.28 17.55 -16.86
N ARG A 157 -19.36 16.96 -16.33
CA ARG A 157 -19.75 17.05 -14.92
C ARG A 157 -20.17 15.69 -14.39
N PRO A 158 -19.87 15.39 -13.12
CA PRO A 158 -20.29 14.15 -12.50
C PRO A 158 -21.76 14.31 -12.09
N ASP A 159 -22.67 14.22 -13.06
CA ASP A 159 -24.09 14.51 -12.86
C ASP A 159 -24.67 13.72 -11.68
N ASP A 160 -24.22 12.48 -11.44
CA ASP A 160 -24.71 11.62 -10.35
C ASP A 160 -23.76 11.42 -9.16
N PHE A 161 -23.06 12.48 -8.74
CA PHE A 161 -22.15 12.43 -7.59
C PHE A 161 -22.73 12.99 -6.28
N ALA A 162 -22.64 14.31 -6.06
CA ALA A 162 -23.11 14.93 -4.83
C ALA A 162 -23.76 16.30 -5.12
N ASP A 163 -24.76 16.66 -4.33
CA ASP A 163 -25.35 18.00 -4.35
C ASP A 163 -24.50 19.02 -3.55
N GLY A 164 -24.92 20.28 -3.54
CA GLY A 164 -24.22 21.37 -2.85
C GLY A 164 -24.14 21.20 -1.32
N ASP A 165 -24.99 20.36 -0.73
CA ASP A 165 -25.04 20.08 0.71
C ASP A 165 -24.25 18.82 1.10
N GLY A 166 -23.78 18.05 0.12
CA GLY A 166 -23.02 16.81 0.33
C GLY A 166 -23.91 15.57 0.42
N ASN A 167 -25.17 15.68 0.01
CA ASN A 167 -25.99 14.50 -0.18
C ASN A 167 -25.57 13.84 -1.50
N LEU A 168 -25.22 12.55 -1.41
CA LEU A 168 -24.88 11.77 -2.59
C LEU A 168 -26.15 11.55 -3.41
N ARG A 169 -26.01 11.39 -4.72
CA ARG A 169 -27.12 10.92 -5.58
C ARG A 169 -27.34 9.41 -5.39
N LEU A 170 -27.52 9.00 -4.13
CA LEU A 170 -27.55 7.62 -3.70
C LEU A 170 -28.67 7.46 -2.67
N TRP A 171 -29.71 6.72 -3.06
CA TRP A 171 -30.93 6.52 -2.27
C TRP A 171 -31.02 5.05 -1.84
N ALA A 172 -31.01 4.83 -0.53
CA ALA A 172 -31.15 3.52 0.09
C ALA A 172 -32.54 3.34 0.72
N GLU A 173 -33.06 2.12 0.66
CA GLU A 173 -34.13 1.66 1.53
C GLU A 173 -33.52 1.09 2.82
N VAL A 174 -33.92 1.64 3.96
CA VAL A 174 -33.53 1.18 5.31
C VAL A 174 -34.80 1.05 6.14
N GLY A 175 -35.16 -0.19 6.53
CA GLY A 175 -36.35 -0.44 7.34
C GLY A 175 -37.66 0.08 6.71
N ALA A 176 -37.81 -0.05 5.40
CA ALA A 176 -38.91 0.48 4.57
C ALA A 176 -38.95 2.01 4.39
N ALA A 177 -38.01 2.76 4.97
CA ALA A 177 -37.84 4.19 4.68
C ALA A 177 -36.84 4.38 3.53
N GLU A 178 -37.14 5.29 2.61
CA GLU A 178 -36.18 5.77 1.62
C GLU A 178 -35.33 6.89 2.24
N VAL A 179 -34.02 6.68 2.27
CA VAL A 179 -33.04 7.58 2.88
C VAL A 179 -31.99 7.93 1.83
N GLN A 180 -31.72 9.23 1.67
CA GLN A 180 -30.59 9.68 0.87
C GLN A 180 -29.31 9.57 1.70
N VAL A 181 -28.29 8.94 1.14
CA VAL A 181 -26.97 8.86 1.75
C VAL A 181 -26.30 10.22 1.65
N SER A 182 -25.73 10.71 2.74
CA SER A 182 -24.95 11.94 2.75
C SER A 182 -23.54 11.68 3.26
N VAL A 183 -22.57 12.37 2.65
CA VAL A 183 -21.18 12.40 3.08
C VAL A 183 -20.81 13.88 3.22
N PRO A 184 -20.44 14.34 4.43
CA PRO A 184 -20.08 15.73 4.64
C PRO A 184 -18.99 16.17 3.66
N TRP A 185 -19.11 17.36 3.09
CA TRP A 185 -18.16 17.84 2.08
C TRP A 185 -16.69 17.88 2.56
N ASN A 186 -16.45 18.09 3.86
CA ASN A 186 -15.10 17.98 4.42
C ASN A 186 -14.54 16.54 4.31
N ASP A 187 -15.38 15.53 4.55
CA ASP A 187 -15.02 14.12 4.35
C ASP A 187 -14.91 13.78 2.87
N THR A 188 -15.79 14.33 2.02
CA THR A 188 -15.67 14.19 0.56
C THR A 188 -14.33 14.70 0.07
N LEU A 189 -13.95 15.94 0.42
CA LEU A 189 -12.64 16.50 0.07
C LEU A 189 -11.50 15.63 0.61
N ARG A 190 -11.58 15.23 1.88
CA ARG A 190 -10.58 14.39 2.54
C ARG A 190 -10.37 13.07 1.78
N LEU A 191 -11.43 12.34 1.48
CA LEU A 191 -11.38 11.04 0.79
C LEU A 191 -10.90 11.19 -0.66
N LEU A 192 -11.39 12.19 -1.40
CA LEU A 192 -10.94 12.48 -2.77
C LEU A 192 -9.47 12.91 -2.81
N PHE A 193 -9.02 13.68 -1.81
CA PHE A 193 -7.62 14.04 -1.63
C PHE A 193 -6.76 12.79 -1.38
N GLY A 194 -7.27 11.82 -0.62
CA GLY A 194 -6.65 10.50 -0.47
C GLY A 194 -6.49 9.76 -1.80
N GLN A 195 -7.56 9.72 -2.61
CA GLN A 195 -7.56 9.04 -3.91
C GLN A 195 -6.56 9.66 -4.89
N VAL A 196 -6.53 10.99 -5.02
CA VAL A 196 -5.55 11.66 -5.89
C VAL A 196 -4.13 11.46 -5.38
N GLY A 197 -3.91 11.49 -4.05
CA GLY A 197 -2.62 11.18 -3.45
C GLY A 197 -2.13 9.77 -3.78
N LEU A 198 -3.00 8.76 -3.65
CA LEU A 198 -2.71 7.38 -4.02
C LEU A 198 -2.44 7.24 -5.51
N GLY A 199 -3.24 7.88 -6.37
CA GLY A 199 -3.08 7.86 -7.81
C GLY A 199 -1.79 8.52 -8.29
N VAL A 200 -1.31 9.57 -7.61
CA VAL A 200 -0.02 10.21 -7.86
C VAL A 200 1.13 9.32 -7.38
N LEU A 201 1.06 8.77 -6.17
CA LEU A 201 2.11 7.90 -5.61
C LEU A 201 2.26 6.59 -6.40
N SER A 202 1.18 6.03 -6.93
CA SER A 202 1.22 4.84 -7.77
C SER A 202 2.01 5.05 -9.07
N GLN A 203 2.15 6.30 -9.53
CA GLN A 203 2.95 6.61 -10.72
C GLN A 203 4.43 6.33 -10.55
N LEU A 204 4.94 6.26 -9.31
CA LEU A 204 6.33 5.88 -9.03
C LEU A 204 6.59 4.37 -9.26
N GLY A 205 5.53 3.56 -9.40
CA GLY A 205 5.60 2.10 -9.52
C GLY A 205 5.68 1.39 -8.17
N SER A 206 5.78 0.06 -8.21
CA SER A 206 5.94 -0.76 -7.01
C SER A 206 7.40 -0.77 -6.56
N PRO A 207 7.69 -0.51 -5.27
CA PRO A 207 9.05 -0.60 -4.75
C PRO A 207 9.69 -1.98 -4.91
N SER A 208 8.87 -3.05 -4.94
CA SER A 208 9.34 -4.44 -5.06
C SER A 208 9.96 -4.78 -6.42
N GLU A 209 9.69 -3.97 -7.46
CA GLU A 209 10.23 -4.15 -8.81
C GLU A 209 11.61 -3.49 -8.99
N LEU A 210 12.01 -2.64 -8.05
CA LEU A 210 13.23 -1.85 -8.17
C LEU A 210 14.46 -2.69 -7.91
N SER A 211 15.48 -2.54 -8.75
CA SER A 211 16.73 -3.28 -8.62
C SER A 211 17.93 -2.35 -8.52
N GLY A 212 18.73 -2.56 -7.48
CA GLY A 212 19.98 -1.84 -7.27
C GLY A 212 19.81 -0.46 -6.60
N LYS A 213 20.88 -0.06 -5.90
CA LYS A 213 20.90 1.09 -5.00
C LYS A 213 20.51 2.41 -5.68
N ARG A 214 20.94 2.65 -6.93
CA ARG A 214 20.70 3.92 -7.64
C ARG A 214 19.22 4.12 -7.97
N GLU A 215 18.56 3.07 -8.43
CA GLU A 215 17.14 3.12 -8.76
C GLU A 215 16.29 3.30 -7.50
N ILE A 216 16.60 2.55 -6.45
CA ILE A 216 15.96 2.66 -5.14
C ILE A 216 16.13 4.07 -4.56
N LEU A 217 17.34 4.64 -4.61
CA LEU A 217 17.58 6.01 -4.14
C LEU A 217 16.82 7.05 -4.97
N ARG A 218 16.71 6.87 -6.29
CA ARG A 218 15.90 7.74 -7.15
C ARG A 218 14.43 7.67 -6.75
N TRP A 219 13.90 6.47 -6.53
CA TRP A 219 12.52 6.28 -6.08
C TRP A 219 12.28 6.91 -4.71
N LEU A 220 13.18 6.68 -3.73
CA LEU A 220 13.04 7.21 -2.36
C LEU A 220 13.01 8.74 -2.33
N ARG A 221 13.81 9.40 -3.18
CA ARG A 221 13.81 10.87 -3.31
C ARG A 221 12.51 11.38 -3.91
N ALA A 222 12.07 10.81 -5.03
CA ALA A 222 10.80 11.19 -5.65
C ALA A 222 9.60 10.92 -4.72
N ASN A 223 9.62 9.79 -4.00
CA ASN A 223 8.62 9.46 -2.99
C ASN A 223 8.62 10.47 -1.83
N HIS A 224 9.80 10.84 -1.33
CA HIS A 224 9.94 11.88 -0.32
C HIS A 224 9.35 13.21 -0.77
N ASP A 225 9.67 13.65 -1.98
CA ASP A 225 9.25 14.94 -2.51
C ASP A 225 7.73 14.99 -2.74
N ILE A 226 7.14 13.91 -3.29
CA ILE A 226 5.69 13.80 -3.45
C ILE A 226 5.00 13.81 -2.08
N TRP A 227 5.50 13.08 -1.08
CA TRP A 227 4.93 13.11 0.26
C TRP A 227 5.04 14.50 0.91
N ALA A 228 6.18 15.18 0.74
CA ALA A 228 6.35 16.54 1.26
C ALA A 228 5.32 17.51 0.66
N ILE A 229 5.10 17.44 -0.66
CA ILE A 229 4.09 18.22 -1.38
C ILE A 229 2.69 17.86 -0.86
N LEU A 230 2.37 16.56 -0.79
CA LEU A 230 1.08 16.06 -0.34
C LEU A 230 0.76 16.55 1.08
N ILE A 231 1.68 16.42 2.03
CA ILE A 231 1.45 16.86 3.42
C ILE A 231 1.29 18.38 3.48
N SER A 232 2.12 19.14 2.77
CA SER A 232 2.01 20.60 2.71
C SER A 232 0.63 21.03 2.21
N THR A 233 0.17 20.43 1.11
CA THR A 233 -1.15 20.71 0.54
C THR A 233 -2.28 20.26 1.46
N ALA A 234 -2.16 19.10 2.11
CA ALA A 234 -3.17 18.62 3.02
C ALA A 234 -3.35 19.54 4.25
N THR A 235 -2.24 20.11 4.76
CA THR A 235 -2.28 21.14 5.80
C THR A 235 -2.95 22.43 5.31
N LYS A 236 -2.59 22.92 4.12
CA LYS A 236 -3.20 24.12 3.50
C LYS A 236 -4.71 23.95 3.27
N LEU A 237 -5.12 22.77 2.80
CA LEU A 237 -6.52 22.40 2.58
C LEU A 237 -7.28 22.04 3.86
N GLN A 238 -6.58 21.94 5.01
CA GLN A 238 -7.18 21.59 6.29
C GLN A 238 -7.89 20.23 6.25
N ILE A 239 -7.26 19.23 5.63
CA ILE A 239 -7.81 17.87 5.46
C ILE A 239 -8.04 17.17 6.81
N GLY A 240 -7.35 17.58 7.87
CA GLY A 240 -7.47 16.99 9.20
C GLY A 240 -6.80 15.61 9.27
N LEU A 241 -7.59 14.56 9.50
CA LEU A 241 -7.08 13.18 9.51
C LEU A 241 -6.80 12.69 8.09
N TRP A 242 -5.73 11.95 7.90
CA TRP A 242 -5.48 11.32 6.60
C TRP A 242 -6.53 10.24 6.32
N PRO A 243 -7.02 10.11 5.08
CA PRO A 243 -7.76 8.92 4.65
C PRO A 243 -6.98 7.64 4.95
N ALA A 244 -7.66 6.62 5.43
CA ALA A 244 -7.07 5.38 5.92
C ALA A 244 -6.20 4.70 4.85
N LEU A 245 -6.65 4.66 3.60
CA LEU A 245 -5.87 4.10 2.48
C LEU A 245 -4.58 4.90 2.23
N LEU A 246 -4.62 6.22 2.40
CA LEU A 246 -3.42 7.05 2.28
C LEU A 246 -2.47 6.80 3.47
N GLN A 247 -2.99 6.60 4.68
CA GLN A 247 -2.19 6.17 5.84
C GLN A 247 -1.51 4.83 5.58
N ALA A 248 -2.26 3.88 5.04
CA ALA A 248 -1.79 2.56 4.67
C ALA A 248 -0.63 2.65 3.67
N ARG A 249 -0.80 3.45 2.60
CA ARG A 249 0.26 3.69 1.62
C ARG A 249 1.49 4.34 2.24
N PHE A 250 1.33 5.31 3.13
CA PHE A 250 2.46 5.94 3.82
C PHE A 250 3.25 4.92 4.66
N ILE A 251 2.56 4.02 5.38
CA ILE A 251 3.20 2.96 6.15
C ILE A 251 3.97 2.02 5.22
N GLN A 252 3.39 1.62 4.08
CA GLN A 252 4.06 0.78 3.08
C GLN A 252 5.35 1.43 2.57
N ASP A 253 5.29 2.70 2.16
CA ASP A 253 6.44 3.45 1.67
C ASP A 253 7.52 3.59 2.77
N ALA A 254 7.09 3.82 4.02
CA ALA A 254 8.01 3.97 5.15
C ALA A 254 8.68 2.65 5.53
N MET A 255 7.96 1.53 5.46
CA MET A 255 8.53 0.19 5.63
C MET A 255 9.58 -0.11 4.56
N PHE A 256 9.28 0.22 3.30
CA PHE A 256 10.25 0.06 2.22
C PHE A 256 11.48 0.95 2.42
N ALA A 257 11.31 2.21 2.83
CA ALA A 257 12.42 3.10 3.15
C ALA A 257 13.31 2.54 4.26
N ALA A 258 12.73 1.94 5.31
CA ALA A 258 13.47 1.32 6.41
C ALA A 258 14.28 0.12 5.93
N GLU A 259 13.67 -0.75 5.13
CA GLU A 259 14.35 -1.87 4.51
C GLU A 259 15.48 -1.43 3.57
N ALA A 260 15.22 -0.47 2.68
CA ALA A 260 16.22 0.05 1.75
C ALA A 260 17.41 0.68 2.47
N SER A 261 17.15 1.36 3.60
CA SER A 261 18.20 1.92 4.47
C SER A 261 19.13 0.83 4.99
N ILE A 262 18.56 -0.32 5.39
CA ILE A 262 19.34 -1.47 5.90
C ILE A 262 20.05 -2.20 4.77
N LEU A 263 19.34 -2.56 3.70
CA LEU A 263 19.86 -3.38 2.60
C LEU A 263 20.88 -2.66 1.73
N HIS A 264 20.73 -1.36 1.55
CA HIS A 264 21.54 -0.58 0.62
C HIS A 264 22.38 0.51 1.29
N SER A 265 22.37 0.59 2.63
CA SER A 265 23.05 1.65 3.39
C SER A 265 22.69 3.04 2.85
N ILE A 266 21.39 3.27 2.69
CA ILE A 266 20.83 4.59 2.37
C ILE A 266 20.58 5.30 3.70
N ALA A 267 20.97 6.57 3.77
CA ALA A 267 20.85 7.34 5.00
C ALA A 267 19.37 7.67 5.26
N HIS A 268 18.91 7.62 6.51
CA HIS A 268 17.50 7.87 6.83
C HIS A 268 17.07 9.30 6.46
N GLU A 269 18.03 10.24 6.48
CA GLU A 269 17.90 11.63 6.04
C GLU A 269 17.51 11.78 4.57
N GLU A 270 17.82 10.80 3.74
CA GLU A 270 17.46 10.77 2.31
C GLU A 270 16.10 10.10 2.06
N THR A 271 15.34 9.80 3.11
CA THR A 271 14.08 9.05 3.04
C THR A 271 12.99 9.74 3.84
N ILE A 272 11.75 9.31 3.63
CA ILE A 272 10.62 9.76 4.45
C ILE A 272 10.78 9.43 5.94
N LEU A 273 11.65 8.52 6.37
CA LEU A 273 11.77 8.15 7.80
C LEU A 273 12.23 9.30 8.70
N ASN A 274 13.09 10.19 8.19
CA ASN A 274 13.62 11.30 8.97
C ASN A 274 12.99 12.65 8.64
N SER A 275 11.97 12.68 7.77
CA SER A 275 11.27 13.92 7.43
C SER A 275 10.52 14.49 8.64
N THR A 276 10.36 15.80 8.66
CA THR A 276 9.65 16.53 9.72
C THR A 276 8.17 16.19 9.76
N PHE A 277 7.58 15.86 8.61
CA PHE A 277 6.17 15.49 8.48
C PHE A 277 5.87 14.04 8.90
N THR A 278 6.89 13.19 9.08
CA THR A 278 6.67 11.76 9.31
C THR A 278 6.18 11.51 10.73
N PRO A 279 4.93 11.01 10.89
CA PRO A 279 4.34 10.86 12.20
C PRO A 279 5.16 9.93 13.10
N CYS A 280 5.33 10.34 14.36
CA CYS A 280 6.18 9.62 15.31
C CYS A 280 5.71 8.17 15.52
N VAL A 281 4.39 7.92 15.50
CA VAL A 281 3.82 6.58 15.62
C VAL A 281 4.22 5.67 14.47
N VAL A 282 4.17 6.16 13.22
CA VAL A 282 4.61 5.40 12.03
C VAL A 282 6.11 5.15 12.11
N ARG A 283 6.90 6.19 12.39
CA ARG A 283 8.37 6.06 12.52
C ARG A 283 8.76 5.03 13.58
N THR A 284 8.03 5.00 14.69
CA THR A 284 8.23 4.05 15.78
C THR A 284 7.90 2.64 15.33
N TYR A 285 6.77 2.46 14.66
CA TYR A 285 6.33 1.18 14.11
C TYR A 285 7.34 0.61 13.08
N VAL A 286 7.67 1.36 12.03
CA VAL A 286 8.53 0.86 10.94
C VAL A 286 9.97 0.60 11.38
N LEU A 287 10.42 1.25 12.46
CA LEU A 287 11.74 1.01 13.07
C LEU A 287 11.70 -0.04 14.19
N GLY A 288 10.58 -0.72 14.42
CA GLY A 288 10.45 -1.78 15.43
C GLY A 288 10.59 -1.29 16.88
N ARG A 289 10.21 -0.04 17.16
CA ARG A 289 10.27 0.56 18.50
C ARG A 289 8.99 0.30 19.28
N PHE A 290 9.02 0.56 20.58
CA PHE A 290 7.88 0.34 21.48
C PHE A 290 6.63 1.11 21.02
N PRO A 291 5.48 0.46 20.78
CA PRO A 291 4.35 1.14 20.14
C PRO A 291 3.80 2.29 20.99
N THR A 292 3.59 3.44 20.34
CA THR A 292 3.24 4.70 21.03
C THR A 292 1.94 4.62 21.82
N ILE A 293 0.98 3.79 21.41
CA ILE A 293 -0.30 3.63 22.13
C ILE A 293 -0.10 3.12 23.56
N PHE A 294 0.94 2.31 23.80
CA PHE A 294 1.22 1.82 25.13
C PHE A 294 1.65 2.94 26.08
N ALA A 295 2.11 4.10 25.58
CA ALA A 295 2.37 5.25 26.43
C ALA A 295 1.11 5.78 27.15
N MET A 296 -0.09 5.42 26.70
CA MET A 296 -1.37 5.78 27.32
C MET A 296 -1.85 4.76 28.34
N VAL A 297 -1.21 3.59 28.43
CA VAL A 297 -1.56 2.58 29.43
C VAL A 297 -1.16 3.10 30.82
N PRO A 298 -1.98 2.93 31.88
CA PRO A 298 -1.61 3.39 33.21
C PRO A 298 -0.28 2.78 33.69
N PRO A 299 0.56 3.52 34.43
CA PRO A 299 1.84 3.00 34.92
C PRO A 299 1.72 1.69 35.71
N ALA A 300 0.61 1.50 36.45
CA ALA A 300 0.33 0.25 37.16
C ALA A 300 0.21 -0.96 36.22
N ALA A 301 -0.37 -0.79 35.04
CA ALA A 301 -0.47 -1.81 34.00
C ALA A 301 0.78 -1.88 33.09
N GLN A 302 1.68 -0.90 33.19
CA GLN A 302 3.01 -0.92 32.56
C GLN A 302 4.13 -1.32 33.53
N ALA A 303 3.81 -1.72 34.77
CA ALA A 303 4.83 -2.03 35.75
C ALA A 303 5.76 -3.10 35.18
N HIS A 304 7.06 -2.76 35.08
CA HIS A 304 8.16 -3.59 34.54
C HIS A 304 8.41 -3.54 33.02
N VAL A 305 7.70 -2.70 32.24
CA VAL A 305 8.01 -2.54 30.81
C VAL A 305 9.36 -1.87 30.61
N ASN A 306 10.38 -2.67 30.28
CA ASN A 306 11.63 -2.12 29.74
C ASN A 306 11.40 -1.72 28.27
N ARG A 307 11.28 -0.42 28.00
CA ARG A 307 11.09 0.13 26.63
C ARG A 307 12.17 -0.31 25.64
N GLN A 308 13.40 -0.53 26.10
CA GLN A 308 14.50 -0.97 25.24
C GLN A 308 14.45 -2.46 24.89
N LEU A 309 13.69 -3.24 25.65
CA LEU A 309 13.48 -4.69 25.46
C LEU A 309 11.99 -4.98 25.39
N TRP A 310 11.21 -4.09 24.79
CA TRP A 310 9.75 -4.16 24.85
C TRP A 310 9.18 -5.44 24.23
N TRP A 311 9.89 -6.05 23.28
CA TRP A 311 9.53 -7.35 22.73
C TRP A 311 9.63 -8.50 23.75
N ARG A 312 10.37 -8.32 24.86
CA ARG A 312 10.36 -9.25 26.00
C ARG A 312 9.14 -9.05 26.90
N PHE A 313 8.60 -7.83 26.93
CA PHE A 313 7.37 -7.55 27.65
C PHE A 313 6.25 -8.46 27.17
N GLU A 314 6.23 -8.83 25.88
CA GLU A 314 5.24 -9.79 25.35
C GLU A 314 5.20 -11.15 26.06
N MET A 315 6.26 -11.51 26.79
CA MET A 315 6.37 -12.76 27.54
C MET A 315 6.00 -12.60 29.02
N GLU A 316 5.78 -11.39 29.50
CA GLU A 316 5.43 -11.10 30.89
C GLU A 316 3.92 -11.23 31.10
N GLN A 317 3.50 -11.77 32.25
CA GLN A 317 2.08 -11.93 32.59
C GLN A 317 1.31 -10.59 32.57
N ASN A 318 1.99 -9.48 32.88
CA ASN A 318 1.39 -8.15 32.90
C ASN A 318 1.11 -7.58 31.49
N PHE A 319 1.66 -8.19 30.43
CA PHE A 319 1.44 -7.71 29.08
C PHE A 319 0.00 -7.82 28.65
N ASP A 320 -0.68 -8.91 29.02
CA ASP A 320 -2.07 -9.10 28.63
C ASP A 320 -2.97 -8.00 29.23
N THR A 321 -2.66 -7.52 30.42
CA THR A 321 -3.33 -6.36 31.03
C THR A 321 -3.08 -5.07 30.24
N GLY A 322 -1.82 -4.78 29.91
CA GLY A 322 -1.46 -3.60 29.12
C GLY A 322 -2.03 -3.64 27.70
N ARG A 323 -2.00 -4.81 27.07
CA ARG A 323 -2.59 -5.11 25.76
C ARG A 323 -4.09 -4.89 25.79
N ALA A 324 -4.80 -5.46 26.75
CA ALA A 324 -6.24 -5.28 26.91
C ALA A 324 -6.59 -3.80 27.11
N PHE A 325 -5.77 -3.04 27.85
CA PHE A 325 -5.98 -1.61 28.02
C PHE A 325 -5.78 -0.83 26.71
N ALA A 326 -4.67 -1.07 26.00
CA ALA A 326 -4.40 -0.44 24.71
C ALA A 326 -5.47 -0.76 23.67
N GLN A 327 -5.95 -2.01 23.66
CA GLN A 327 -7.04 -2.46 22.78
C GLN A 327 -8.36 -1.77 23.12
N ARG A 328 -8.72 -1.63 24.41
CA ARG A 328 -9.89 -0.85 24.83
C ARG A 328 -9.82 0.62 24.41
N ILE A 329 -8.63 1.23 24.37
CA ILE A 329 -8.48 2.60 23.85
C ILE A 329 -8.86 2.65 22.37
N LEU A 330 -8.35 1.71 21.56
CA LEU A 330 -8.68 1.64 20.13
C LEU A 330 -10.17 1.37 19.92
N ASP A 331 -10.72 0.36 20.60
CA ASP A 331 -12.13 -0.02 20.49
C ASP A 331 -13.04 1.14 20.91
N LYS A 332 -12.70 1.88 21.97
CA LYS A 332 -13.47 3.05 22.38
C LYS A 332 -13.42 4.17 21.33
N TYR A 333 -12.26 4.40 20.71
CA TYR A 333 -12.08 5.48 19.73
C TYR A 333 -12.77 5.17 18.40
N TYR A 334 -12.61 3.95 17.88
CA TYR A 334 -13.12 3.54 16.57
C TYR A 334 -14.50 2.88 16.63
N GLY A 335 -14.87 2.26 17.75
CA GLY A 335 -16.12 1.52 17.90
C GLY A 335 -17.35 2.38 17.67
N ALA A 336 -17.38 3.61 18.22
CA ALA A 336 -18.49 4.53 17.99
C ALA A 336 -18.65 4.86 16.49
N ARG A 337 -17.55 5.21 15.81
CA ARG A 337 -17.56 5.50 14.37
C ARG A 337 -18.04 4.31 13.54
N LEU A 338 -17.57 3.10 13.84
CA LEU A 338 -18.01 1.87 13.15
C LEU A 338 -19.49 1.52 13.36
N LEU A 339 -20.07 1.96 14.47
CA LEU A 339 -21.50 1.79 14.73
C LEU A 339 -22.32 2.86 13.98
N GLU A 340 -21.81 4.09 13.91
CA GLU A 340 -22.49 5.23 13.28
C GLU A 340 -22.45 5.22 11.74
N THR A 341 -21.39 4.68 11.13
CA THR A 341 -21.17 4.81 9.67
C THR A 341 -21.99 3.87 8.81
N ALA A 342 -22.63 2.84 9.37
CA ALA A 342 -23.29 1.81 8.59
C ALA A 342 -24.81 1.93 8.62
N LEU A 343 -25.41 1.96 7.43
CA LEU A 343 -26.84 1.72 7.27
C LEU A 343 -27.10 0.24 7.55
N VAL A 344 -28.19 -0.07 8.25
CA VAL A 344 -28.53 -1.46 8.55
C VAL A 344 -29.25 -2.06 7.34
N ALA A 345 -28.63 -3.06 6.70
CA ALA A 345 -29.17 -3.78 5.55
C ALA A 345 -29.70 -2.88 4.40
N PRO A 346 -28.90 -1.91 3.90
CA PRO A 346 -29.35 -0.99 2.86
C PRO A 346 -29.68 -1.73 1.56
N ARG A 347 -30.62 -1.18 0.79
CA ARG A 347 -30.88 -1.59 -0.60
C ARG A 347 -30.98 -0.35 -1.48
N TRP A 348 -30.21 -0.25 -2.54
CA TRP A 348 -30.35 0.89 -3.46
C TRP A 348 -31.73 0.86 -4.15
N LYS A 349 -32.49 1.95 -4.03
CA LYS A 349 -33.84 2.08 -4.63
C LYS A 349 -33.79 2.45 -6.11
N ARG A 350 -32.72 3.12 -6.52
CA ARG A 350 -32.50 3.66 -7.88
C ARG A 350 -31.17 3.14 -8.39
N GLN A 351 -30.97 3.16 -9.71
CA GLN A 351 -29.66 2.83 -10.28
C GLN A 351 -28.61 3.78 -9.68
N PRO A 352 -27.64 3.26 -8.91
CA PRO A 352 -26.72 4.12 -8.20
C PRO A 352 -25.61 4.60 -9.15
N GLY A 353 -25.27 5.88 -9.09
CA GLY A 353 -24.09 6.40 -9.79
C GLY A 353 -22.82 5.76 -9.24
N ILE A 354 -21.95 5.24 -10.12
CA ILE A 354 -20.73 4.50 -9.72
C ILE A 354 -19.86 5.35 -8.78
N LEU A 355 -19.63 6.62 -9.10
CA LEU A 355 -18.82 7.54 -8.29
C LEU A 355 -19.41 7.77 -6.90
N SER A 356 -20.75 7.84 -6.79
CA SER A 356 -21.44 7.95 -5.50
C SER A 356 -21.23 6.70 -4.64
N VAL A 357 -21.29 5.52 -5.25
CA VAL A 357 -21.04 4.26 -4.56
C VAL A 357 -19.58 4.16 -4.12
N GLU A 358 -18.63 4.50 -4.99
CA GLU A 358 -17.20 4.50 -4.63
C GLU A 358 -16.91 5.43 -3.45
N LEU A 359 -17.45 6.66 -3.44
CA LEU A 359 -17.28 7.58 -2.31
C LEU A 359 -17.93 7.03 -1.04
N TYR A 360 -19.12 6.44 -1.14
CA TYR A 360 -19.80 5.81 0.00
C TYR A 360 -18.97 4.66 0.59
N LEU A 361 -18.45 3.78 -0.27
CA LEU A 361 -17.58 2.68 0.16
C LEU A 361 -16.33 3.20 0.85
N LEU A 362 -15.68 4.23 0.29
CA LEU A 362 -14.52 4.87 0.92
C LEU A 362 -14.88 5.43 2.30
N TYR A 363 -16.01 6.13 2.42
CA TYR A 363 -16.46 6.73 3.66
C TYR A 363 -16.74 5.69 4.75
N ILE A 364 -17.47 4.62 4.43
CA ILE A 364 -17.80 3.56 5.40
C ILE A 364 -16.58 2.73 5.79
N CYS A 365 -15.66 2.48 4.86
CA CYS A 365 -14.49 1.64 5.11
C CYS A 365 -13.33 2.40 5.78
N ASP A 366 -13.36 3.74 5.79
CA ASP A 366 -12.30 4.56 6.36
C ASP A 366 -12.08 4.31 7.87
N PRO A 367 -13.12 4.19 8.72
CA PRO A 367 -12.94 3.79 10.12
C PRO A 367 -12.45 2.34 10.30
N ILE A 368 -12.92 1.41 9.47
CA ILE A 368 -12.50 -0.01 9.50
C ILE A 368 -11.00 -0.10 9.23
N THR A 369 -10.58 0.48 8.11
CA THR A 369 -9.19 0.46 7.66
C THR A 369 -8.29 1.19 8.65
N SER A 370 -8.73 2.35 9.15
CA SER A 370 -8.00 3.08 10.19
C SER A 370 -7.81 2.23 11.45
N TYR A 371 -8.87 1.61 11.98
CA TYR A 371 -8.78 0.74 13.15
C TYR A 371 -7.78 -0.40 12.94
N LEU A 372 -7.87 -1.09 11.80
CA LEU A 372 -6.98 -2.21 11.48
C LEU A 372 -5.51 -1.77 11.34
N ILE A 373 -5.25 -0.60 10.74
CA ILE A 373 -3.92 0.01 10.68
C ILE A 373 -3.37 0.27 12.08
N GLN A 374 -4.18 0.79 12.99
CA GLN A 374 -3.75 1.05 14.36
C GLN A 374 -3.49 -0.22 15.15
N CYS A 375 -4.33 -1.24 14.98
CA CYS A 375 -4.09 -2.58 15.52
C CYS A 375 -2.76 -3.14 15.00
N LEU A 376 -2.51 -3.04 13.69
CA LEU A 376 -1.26 -3.48 13.06
C LEU A 376 -0.05 -2.75 13.65
N MET A 377 -0.09 -1.42 13.73
CA MET A 377 1.02 -0.61 14.26
C MET A 377 1.27 -0.85 15.75
N ALA A 378 0.24 -1.21 16.50
CA ALA A 378 0.32 -1.52 17.92
C ALA A 378 0.64 -3.01 18.21
N HIS A 379 0.73 -3.85 17.18
CA HIS A 379 0.79 -5.32 17.32
C HIS A 379 -0.35 -5.90 18.16
N LEU A 380 -1.54 -5.31 18.02
CA LEU A 380 -2.77 -5.75 18.65
C LEU A 380 -3.62 -6.52 17.63
N LYS A 381 -4.31 -7.56 18.10
CA LYS A 381 -5.42 -8.14 17.33
C LYS A 381 -6.67 -7.31 17.60
N PRO A 382 -7.57 -7.14 16.61
CA PRO A 382 -8.93 -6.68 16.87
C PRO A 382 -9.63 -7.52 17.96
N THR A 383 -10.53 -6.92 18.75
CA THR A 383 -11.36 -7.73 19.68
C THR A 383 -12.34 -8.58 18.91
N THR A 384 -12.82 -9.67 19.52
CA THR A 384 -13.89 -10.51 18.96
C THR A 384 -15.11 -9.67 18.57
N MET A 385 -15.53 -8.72 19.42
CA MET A 385 -16.66 -7.84 19.14
C MET A 385 -16.41 -6.96 17.90
N MET A 386 -15.24 -6.32 17.81
CA MET A 386 -14.89 -5.49 16.66
C MET A 386 -14.75 -6.32 15.38
N MET A 387 -14.22 -7.54 15.47
CA MET A 387 -14.15 -8.47 14.34
C MET A 387 -15.51 -8.87 13.82
N HIS A 388 -16.44 -9.27 14.70
CA HIS A 388 -17.80 -9.59 14.29
C HIS A 388 -18.43 -8.41 13.56
N ARG A 389 -18.29 -7.20 14.13
CA ARG A 389 -18.82 -5.99 13.48
C ARG A 389 -18.20 -5.72 12.12
N ILE A 390 -16.87 -5.85 11.97
CA ILE A 390 -16.19 -5.67 10.69
C ILE A 390 -16.69 -6.70 9.68
N THR A 391 -16.80 -7.97 10.07
CA THR A 391 -17.31 -9.05 9.22
C THR A 391 -18.75 -8.79 8.76
N ASP A 392 -19.63 -8.38 9.67
CA ASP A 392 -21.02 -8.04 9.35
C ASP A 392 -21.08 -6.90 8.32
N LEU A 393 -20.28 -5.85 8.51
CA LEU A 393 -20.22 -4.72 7.58
C LEU A 393 -19.69 -5.12 6.21
N LEU A 394 -18.61 -5.91 6.14
CA LEU A 394 -18.08 -6.40 4.88
C LEU A 394 -19.11 -7.27 4.14
N HIS A 395 -19.83 -8.12 4.86
CA HIS A 395 -20.90 -8.93 4.30
C HIS A 395 -22.06 -8.07 3.77
N GLU A 396 -22.52 -7.08 4.54
CA GLU A 396 -23.57 -6.15 4.10
C GLU A 396 -23.17 -5.38 2.84
N LEU A 397 -21.93 -4.88 2.77
CA LEU A 397 -21.41 -4.19 1.59
C LEU A 397 -21.29 -5.12 0.38
N LEU A 398 -20.81 -6.35 0.55
CA LEU A 398 -20.70 -7.31 -0.54
C LEU A 398 -22.09 -7.66 -1.11
N VAL A 399 -23.07 -7.95 -0.24
CA VAL A 399 -24.46 -8.21 -0.64
C VAL A 399 -25.06 -6.99 -1.35
N LEU A 400 -24.75 -5.78 -0.90
CA LEU A 400 -25.21 -4.54 -1.52
C LEU A 400 -24.65 -4.38 -2.94
N LEU A 401 -23.37 -4.68 -3.15
CA LEU A 401 -22.71 -4.60 -4.45
C LEU A 401 -23.23 -5.67 -5.42
N ASP A 402 -23.33 -6.92 -4.97
CA ASP A 402 -23.83 -8.05 -5.77
C ASP A 402 -25.26 -7.82 -6.26
N ARG A 403 -26.17 -7.39 -5.37
CA ARG A 403 -27.58 -7.13 -5.71
C ARG A 403 -27.76 -6.08 -6.79
N ASN A 404 -26.78 -5.19 -6.94
CA ASN A 404 -26.82 -4.10 -7.92
C ASN A 404 -25.88 -4.35 -9.10
N SER A 405 -25.31 -5.56 -9.21
CA SER A 405 -24.37 -5.94 -10.26
C SER A 405 -23.18 -4.97 -10.37
N LEU A 406 -22.73 -4.42 -9.23
CA LEU A 406 -21.59 -3.51 -9.16
C LEU A 406 -20.34 -4.31 -8.85
N ASN A 407 -19.47 -4.48 -9.85
CA ASN A 407 -18.19 -5.17 -9.69
C ASN A 407 -17.11 -4.22 -9.13
N LEU A 408 -17.36 -3.65 -7.95
CA LEU A 408 -16.43 -2.76 -7.26
C LEU A 408 -15.82 -3.50 -6.06
N PRO A 409 -14.51 -3.41 -5.83
CA PRO A 409 -13.90 -3.96 -4.62
C PRO A 409 -14.25 -3.09 -3.40
N ILE A 410 -14.42 -3.72 -2.24
CA ILE A 410 -14.55 -3.02 -0.96
C ILE A 410 -13.17 -2.43 -0.61
N PRO A 411 -13.04 -1.11 -0.36
CA PRO A 411 -11.76 -0.42 -0.18
C PRO A 411 -11.16 -0.64 1.23
N VAL A 412 -11.02 -1.91 1.61
CA VAL A 412 -10.29 -2.37 2.78
C VAL A 412 -9.16 -3.28 2.28
N PRO A 413 -7.87 -2.93 2.52
CA PRO A 413 -6.77 -3.78 2.10
C PRO A 413 -6.85 -5.17 2.76
N PHE A 414 -6.96 -6.23 1.97
CA PHE A 414 -7.18 -7.59 2.47
C PHE A 414 -6.09 -8.09 3.43
N ASN A 415 -4.87 -7.57 3.32
CA ASN A 415 -3.74 -7.92 4.18
C ASN A 415 -3.76 -7.29 5.57
N LEU A 416 -4.62 -6.29 5.79
CA LEU A 416 -4.94 -5.78 7.11
C LEU A 416 -5.93 -6.69 7.84
N LEU A 417 -6.68 -7.50 7.10
CA LEU A 417 -7.66 -8.41 7.66
C LEU A 417 -7.00 -9.68 8.20
N PRO A 418 -7.40 -10.17 9.38
CA PRO A 418 -6.95 -11.45 9.90
C PRO A 418 -7.55 -12.59 9.06
N VAL A 419 -6.76 -13.12 8.12
CA VAL A 419 -7.15 -14.18 7.18
C VAL A 419 -7.77 -15.41 7.86
N ASP A 420 -7.36 -15.72 9.10
CA ASP A 420 -7.87 -16.88 9.84
C ASP A 420 -9.27 -16.64 10.45
N ASP A 421 -9.68 -15.37 10.58
CA ASP A 421 -10.91 -14.97 11.28
C ASP A 421 -12.00 -14.44 10.31
N ILE A 422 -11.70 -14.29 9.01
CA ILE A 422 -12.64 -13.76 8.00
C ILE A 422 -12.91 -14.80 6.91
N PRO A 423 -14.19 -15.04 6.55
CA PRO A 423 -14.57 -15.87 5.40
C PRO A 423 -13.86 -15.46 4.09
N LEU A 424 -13.46 -16.46 3.29
CA LEU A 424 -12.68 -16.25 2.07
C LEU A 424 -13.41 -15.41 1.01
N ASP A 425 -14.72 -15.58 0.88
CA ASP A 425 -15.58 -14.80 -0.01
C ASP A 425 -15.52 -13.30 0.31
N LEU A 426 -15.54 -12.93 1.59
CA LEU A 426 -15.39 -11.53 2.02
C LEU A 426 -13.98 -11.00 1.74
N LEU A 427 -12.94 -11.83 1.92
CA LEU A 427 -11.56 -11.44 1.59
C LEU A 427 -11.38 -11.19 0.09
N VAL A 428 -12.01 -12.00 -0.77
CA VAL A 428 -11.96 -11.84 -2.24
C VAL A 428 -12.73 -10.60 -2.69
N GLY A 429 -13.79 -10.21 -1.97
CA GLY A 429 -14.53 -8.97 -2.22
C GLY A 429 -13.80 -7.68 -1.80
N CYS A 430 -12.69 -7.80 -1.09
CA CYS A 430 -11.88 -6.66 -0.62
C CYS A 430 -10.77 -6.27 -1.62
N ASP A 431 -10.28 -5.04 -1.49
CA ASP A 431 -9.23 -4.50 -2.35
C ASP A 431 -7.89 -5.24 -2.18
N SER A 432 -7.36 -5.74 -3.30
CA SER A 432 -6.08 -6.45 -3.38
C SER A 432 -4.88 -5.55 -3.67
N THR A 433 -5.10 -4.28 -3.99
CA THR A 433 -4.09 -3.42 -4.61
C THR A 433 -3.03 -2.86 -3.65
N GLN A 434 -3.25 -2.93 -2.33
CA GLN A 434 -2.31 -2.36 -1.36
C GLN A 434 -1.62 -3.43 -0.52
N GLU A 435 -0.29 -3.53 -0.61
CA GLU A 435 0.56 -4.39 0.23
C GLU A 435 0.95 -3.72 1.56
N VAL A 436 -0.02 -3.38 2.40
CA VAL A 436 0.22 -2.87 3.76
C VAL A 436 0.54 -4.03 4.70
N GLY A 437 1.76 -4.04 5.25
CA GLY A 437 2.16 -4.93 6.33
C GLY A 437 2.70 -6.30 5.92
N ARG A 438 2.00 -7.06 5.07
CA ARG A 438 2.44 -8.41 4.65
C ARG A 438 3.13 -8.37 3.29
N LYS A 439 4.47 -8.43 3.31
CA LYS A 439 5.22 -8.96 2.15
C LYS A 439 4.77 -10.40 1.89
N ALA A 440 4.49 -10.75 0.63
CA ALA A 440 4.17 -12.14 0.29
C ALA A 440 5.26 -13.10 0.84
N ARG A 441 4.87 -14.28 1.33
CA ARG A 441 5.73 -15.24 2.08
C ARG A 441 7.09 -15.55 1.43
N ASN A 442 7.26 -15.28 0.14
CA ASN A 442 8.42 -15.63 -0.67
C ASN A 442 9.20 -14.42 -1.23
N THR A 443 8.91 -13.18 -0.82
CA THR A 443 9.54 -11.98 -1.42
C THR A 443 10.78 -11.47 -0.69
N MET A 444 11.20 -12.11 0.40
CA MET A 444 12.43 -11.73 1.09
C MET A 444 13.65 -12.36 0.40
N ASP A 445 14.45 -11.55 -0.30
CA ASP A 445 15.71 -11.98 -0.92
C ASP A 445 16.76 -12.30 0.16
N ALA A 446 16.82 -13.58 0.53
CA ALA A 446 17.77 -14.18 1.46
C ALA A 446 19.21 -13.74 1.20
N ALA A 447 19.60 -13.73 -0.08
CA ALA A 447 20.95 -13.48 -0.51
C ALA A 447 21.28 -11.99 -0.39
N ALA A 448 20.32 -11.08 -0.67
CA ALA A 448 20.50 -9.65 -0.41
C ALA A 448 20.68 -9.37 1.08
N TRP A 449 19.82 -9.91 1.95
CA TRP A 449 19.93 -9.72 3.41
C TRP A 449 21.23 -10.28 3.97
N THR A 450 21.63 -11.48 3.54
CA THR A 450 22.90 -12.09 3.96
C THR A 450 24.10 -11.25 3.48
N ARG A 451 24.06 -10.72 2.26
CA ARG A 451 25.11 -9.81 1.74
C ARG A 451 25.15 -8.50 2.52
N ALA A 452 24.00 -7.92 2.85
CA ALA A 452 23.92 -6.70 3.66
C ALA A 452 24.51 -6.92 5.05
N LEU A 453 24.14 -8.01 5.73
CA LEU A 453 24.71 -8.40 7.02
C LEU A 453 26.23 -8.59 6.92
N ARG A 454 26.70 -9.33 5.91
CA ARG A 454 28.13 -9.55 5.68
C ARG A 454 28.84 -8.21 5.49
N SER A 455 28.29 -7.31 4.67
CA SER A 455 28.84 -5.97 4.45
C SER A 455 28.96 -5.17 5.74
N ILE A 456 27.91 -5.14 6.58
CA ILE A 456 27.93 -4.44 7.88
C ILE A 456 29.02 -5.00 8.80
N VAL A 457 29.23 -6.32 8.79
CA VAL A 457 30.25 -7.01 9.59
C VAL A 457 31.65 -6.77 9.07
N THR A 458 31.85 -6.81 7.75
CA THR A 458 33.19 -6.72 7.14
C THR A 458 33.67 -5.27 7.03
N ASP A 459 32.78 -4.31 6.82
CA ASP A 459 33.11 -2.89 6.63
C ASP A 459 33.23 -2.12 7.98
N ARG A 460 33.56 -2.88 9.04
CA ARG A 460 33.52 -2.51 10.46
C ARG A 460 34.32 -1.25 10.79
N SER A 461 35.40 -0.97 10.07
CA SER A 461 36.37 0.06 10.46
C SER A 461 35.88 1.49 10.18
N ARG A 462 35.18 1.75 9.08
CA ARG A 462 34.79 3.11 8.68
C ARG A 462 33.49 3.60 9.31
N GLN A 463 32.48 2.75 9.42
CA GLN A 463 31.17 3.17 9.96
C GLN A 463 31.16 3.20 11.50
N TYR A 464 31.75 2.20 12.16
CA TYR A 464 31.85 2.18 13.62
C TYR A 464 32.62 3.39 14.18
N GLN A 465 33.66 3.86 13.46
CA GLN A 465 34.42 5.05 13.86
C GLN A 465 33.61 6.35 13.73
N LYS A 466 32.65 6.42 12.80
CA LYS A 466 31.83 7.62 12.58
C LYS A 466 30.60 7.67 13.47
N ASP A 467 29.89 6.54 13.61
CA ASP A 467 28.70 6.43 14.44
C ASP A 467 28.54 5.00 14.98
N PRO A 468 29.13 4.69 16.14
CA PRO A 468 29.11 3.34 16.69
C PRO A 468 27.71 2.90 17.14
N VAL A 469 26.84 3.84 17.54
CA VAL A 469 25.48 3.52 18.01
C VAL A 469 24.60 3.12 16.83
N GLN A 470 24.67 3.86 15.73
CA GLN A 470 23.92 3.53 14.52
C GLN A 470 24.41 2.23 13.88
N TRP A 471 25.73 1.98 13.87
CA TRP A 471 26.29 0.72 13.41
C TRP A 471 25.79 -0.48 14.23
N ILE A 472 25.78 -0.39 15.57
CA ILE A 472 25.23 -1.45 16.43
C ILE A 472 23.75 -1.72 16.11
N ARG A 473 22.96 -0.67 15.89
CA ARG A 473 21.53 -0.81 15.54
C ARG A 473 21.34 -1.53 14.21
N TRP A 474 22.08 -1.14 13.16
CA TRP A 474 22.04 -1.80 11.86
C TRP A 474 22.47 -3.26 11.94
N PHE A 475 23.54 -3.54 12.69
CA PHE A 475 24.04 -4.90 12.88
C PHE A 475 23.02 -5.80 13.59
N CYS A 476 22.41 -5.33 14.68
CA CYS A 476 21.37 -6.06 15.39
C CYS A 476 20.12 -6.30 14.52
N ALA A 477 19.67 -5.28 13.77
CA ALA A 477 18.53 -5.42 12.87
C ALA A 477 18.79 -6.46 11.76
N ALA A 478 19.98 -6.43 11.16
CA ALA A 478 20.39 -7.38 10.12
C ALA A 478 20.50 -8.82 10.66
N ILE A 479 20.99 -9.02 11.89
CA ILE A 479 21.02 -10.35 12.54
C ILE A 479 19.59 -10.86 12.75
N VAL A 480 18.71 -10.05 13.35
CA VAL A 480 17.34 -10.46 13.64
C VAL A 480 16.60 -10.87 12.37
N GLN A 481 16.77 -10.09 11.28
CA GLN A 481 16.17 -10.43 9.98
C GLN A 481 16.76 -11.68 9.34
N THR A 482 18.07 -11.91 9.48
CA THR A 482 18.72 -13.13 8.95
C THR A 482 18.28 -14.38 9.73
N VAL A 483 18.14 -14.27 11.05
CA VAL A 483 17.63 -15.36 11.90
C VAL A 483 16.16 -15.65 11.58
N LEU A 484 15.33 -14.60 11.44
CA LEU A 484 13.96 -14.72 10.95
C LEU A 484 13.96 -15.43 9.60
N HIS A 485 14.79 -15.04 8.64
CA HIS A 485 14.86 -15.70 7.34
C HIS A 485 15.12 -17.21 7.45
N ILE A 486 16.20 -17.62 8.13
CA ILE A 486 16.57 -19.03 8.30
C ILE A 486 15.41 -19.80 8.91
N VAL A 487 14.77 -19.21 9.91
CA VAL A 487 13.59 -19.78 10.56
C VAL A 487 12.40 -19.89 9.60
N TYR A 488 12.18 -18.94 8.71
CA TYR A 488 11.02 -18.94 7.81
C TYR A 488 11.24 -19.69 6.49
N THR A 489 12.47 -19.95 6.06
CA THR A 489 12.76 -20.70 4.82
C THR A 489 13.24 -22.12 5.06
N VAL A 490 14.03 -22.34 6.11
CA VAL A 490 14.59 -23.66 6.43
C VAL A 490 13.62 -24.49 7.27
N VAL A 491 12.83 -23.87 8.15
CA VAL A 491 11.90 -24.63 9.01
C VAL A 491 10.73 -25.22 8.23
N PRO A 492 10.04 -24.53 7.30
CA PRO A 492 8.98 -25.17 6.51
C PRO A 492 9.49 -26.32 5.64
N THR A 493 10.72 -26.20 5.12
CA THR A 493 11.33 -27.22 4.26
C THR A 493 11.89 -28.41 5.01
N ARG A 494 12.25 -28.26 6.30
CA ARG A 494 12.77 -29.36 7.15
C ARG A 494 11.79 -29.88 8.19
N PHE A 495 10.77 -29.10 8.53
CA PHE A 495 9.77 -29.38 9.56
C PHE A 495 8.40 -28.89 9.06
N GLU A 496 7.84 -29.64 8.11
CA GLU A 496 6.56 -29.34 7.44
C GLU A 496 5.41 -29.09 8.44
N GLU A 497 5.44 -29.80 9.57
CA GLU A 497 4.51 -29.69 10.69
C GLU A 497 4.58 -28.35 11.45
N LEU A 498 5.61 -27.53 11.23
CA LEU A 498 5.73 -26.21 11.82
C LEU A 498 5.37 -25.10 10.82
N ALA A 499 5.12 -25.44 9.56
CA ALA A 499 4.85 -24.47 8.48
C ALA A 499 3.60 -23.60 8.76
N TYR A 500 2.58 -24.14 9.43
CA TYR A 500 1.37 -23.39 9.80
C TYR A 500 1.58 -22.39 10.96
N LEU A 501 2.68 -22.54 11.73
CA LEU A 501 3.02 -21.65 12.85
C LEU A 501 3.83 -20.42 12.43
N LEU A 502 4.32 -20.43 11.19
CA LEU A 502 5.15 -19.41 10.56
C LEU A 502 4.30 -18.48 9.69
N SER A 503 3.04 -18.25 10.05
CA SER A 503 2.08 -17.48 9.27
C SER A 503 2.20 -15.95 9.43
N TYR A 504 3.11 -15.46 10.29
CA TYR A 504 3.10 -14.07 10.77
C TYR A 504 4.47 -13.35 10.67
N PRO A 505 4.81 -12.72 9.53
CA PRO A 505 6.17 -12.28 9.26
C PRO A 505 6.76 -11.07 10.02
N PRO A 506 6.08 -10.22 10.82
CA PRO A 506 6.80 -9.05 11.32
C PRO A 506 7.74 -9.35 12.49
N LEU A 507 7.53 -10.42 13.26
CA LEU A 507 8.24 -10.67 14.51
C LEU A 507 8.38 -12.19 14.74
N ILE A 508 9.50 -12.61 15.33
CA ILE A 508 9.81 -14.03 15.60
C ILE A 508 8.57 -14.66 16.29
N PRO A 509 7.90 -15.65 15.66
CA PRO A 509 6.71 -16.26 16.22
C PRO A 509 6.95 -16.65 17.67
N ARG A 510 5.99 -16.30 18.52
CA ARG A 510 6.00 -16.61 19.96
C ARG A 510 6.44 -18.06 20.22
N ARG A 511 5.97 -19.00 19.41
CA ARG A 511 6.29 -20.43 19.53
C ARG A 511 7.72 -20.81 19.15
N ILE A 512 8.40 -20.05 18.28
CA ILE A 512 9.84 -20.23 18.00
C ILE A 512 10.68 -19.65 19.14
N ARG A 513 10.26 -18.53 19.71
CA ARG A 513 10.88 -17.98 20.92
C ARG A 513 10.72 -18.96 22.11
N GLU A 514 9.56 -19.61 22.23
CA GLU A 514 9.25 -20.62 23.25
C GLU A 514 9.96 -21.96 22.99
N GLN A 515 10.01 -22.48 21.75
CA GLN A 515 10.75 -23.70 21.41
C GLN A 515 12.27 -23.53 21.57
N CYS A 516 12.83 -22.37 21.26
CA CYS A 516 14.23 -22.08 21.58
C CYS A 516 14.47 -21.90 23.08
N ARG A 517 13.46 -21.51 23.87
CA ARG A 517 13.52 -21.48 25.34
C ARG A 517 13.51 -22.89 25.93
N ASP A 518 12.67 -23.76 25.40
CA ASP A 518 12.47 -25.12 25.91
C ASP A 518 13.56 -26.11 25.42
N LEU A 519 14.20 -25.84 24.28
CA LEU A 519 15.38 -26.59 23.80
C LEU A 519 16.70 -26.20 24.50
N TYR A 520 16.83 -24.98 25.03
CA TYR A 520 18.14 -24.45 25.47
C TYR A 520 18.20 -23.83 26.86
N GLY A 521 17.11 -23.85 27.65
CA GLY A 521 17.14 -23.60 29.08
C GLY A 521 17.41 -22.14 29.52
N ASN A 522 16.76 -21.73 30.60
CA ASN A 522 16.82 -20.38 31.14
C ASN A 522 18.22 -20.02 31.70
N THR A 523 18.97 -19.15 31.02
CA THR A 523 19.51 -17.88 31.57
C THR A 523 20.44 -17.18 30.56
N SER A 524 20.37 -15.85 30.63
CA SER A 524 21.24 -14.87 29.98
C SER A 524 22.72 -15.25 29.99
N VAL A 525 23.47 -14.79 28.98
CA VAL A 525 24.91 -15.04 28.72
C VAL A 525 25.17 -16.32 27.92
N HIS A 526 24.67 -17.49 28.30
CA HIS A 526 24.92 -18.71 27.54
C HIS A 526 24.15 -18.79 26.22
N SER A 527 22.88 -18.35 26.16
CA SER A 527 22.14 -18.25 24.90
C SER A 527 22.73 -17.17 23.97
N TYR A 528 23.33 -16.12 24.54
CA TYR A 528 23.99 -15.07 23.78
C TYR A 528 25.35 -15.53 23.24
N HIS A 529 26.14 -16.26 24.05
CA HIS A 529 27.36 -16.91 23.60
C HIS A 529 27.09 -18.03 22.60
N ALA A 530 26.01 -18.80 22.75
CA ALA A 530 25.64 -19.87 21.83
C ALA A 530 25.10 -19.30 20.51
N LEU A 531 24.27 -18.25 20.54
CA LEU A 531 23.85 -17.53 19.33
C LEU A 531 25.05 -16.84 18.67
N ALA A 532 25.93 -16.20 19.44
CA ALA A 532 27.17 -15.64 18.93
C ALA A 532 28.08 -16.72 18.34
N ASN A 533 28.19 -17.90 18.96
CA ASN A 533 28.97 -19.03 18.46
C ASN A 533 28.32 -19.65 17.22
N PHE A 534 26.99 -19.73 17.15
CA PHE A 534 26.26 -20.19 15.97
C PHE A 534 26.43 -19.21 14.82
N ILE A 535 26.31 -17.89 15.06
CA ILE A 535 26.54 -16.84 14.07
C ILE A 535 28.02 -16.84 13.63
N THR A 536 28.95 -17.03 14.56
CA THR A 536 30.40 -17.10 14.28
C THR A 536 30.72 -18.37 13.48
N SER A 537 30.13 -19.51 13.83
CA SER A 537 30.31 -20.79 13.15
C SER A 537 29.65 -20.78 11.76
N ALA A 538 28.48 -20.16 11.62
CA ALA A 538 27.86 -19.91 10.32
C ALA A 538 28.72 -18.97 9.47
N ALA A 539 29.23 -17.87 10.03
CA ALA A 539 30.14 -16.95 9.34
C ALA A 539 31.48 -17.62 8.94
N GLN A 540 32.00 -18.52 9.77
CA GLN A 540 33.18 -19.34 9.48
C GLN A 540 32.88 -20.35 8.37
N SER A 541 31.70 -20.97 8.38
CA SER A 541 31.23 -21.88 7.33
C SER A 541 31.05 -21.17 5.99
N PHE A 542 30.58 -19.92 6.00
CA PHE A 542 30.46 -19.10 4.79
C PHE A 542 31.81 -18.60 4.26
N THR A 543 32.81 -18.40 5.14
CA THR A 543 34.17 -18.03 4.72
C THR A 543 34.98 -19.21 4.23
N THR A 544 34.70 -20.43 4.67
CA THR A 544 35.27 -21.66 4.09
C THR A 544 34.64 -22.01 2.74
N LEU A 545 33.32 -21.83 2.56
CA LEU A 545 32.66 -21.98 1.26
C LEU A 545 33.14 -20.94 0.21
N GLY A 546 33.51 -19.73 0.63
CA GLY A 546 34.08 -18.71 -0.26
C GLY A 546 35.55 -18.95 -0.67
N LYS A 547 36.24 -19.93 -0.06
CA LYS A 547 37.63 -20.28 -0.38
C LYS A 547 37.76 -21.50 -1.31
N GLN A 548 36.67 -22.18 -1.63
CA GLN A 548 36.64 -23.21 -2.66
C GLN A 548 36.31 -22.58 -4.01
N ASP A 549 37.30 -21.89 -4.59
CA ASP A 549 37.30 -21.52 -6.00
C ASP A 549 37.75 -22.76 -6.80
N PRO A 550 36.94 -23.34 -7.71
CA PRO A 550 37.28 -24.58 -8.43
C PRO A 550 38.20 -24.27 -9.62
N ARG A 551 39.31 -23.58 -9.38
CA ARG A 551 40.31 -23.23 -10.40
C ARG A 551 41.69 -23.72 -10.00
N GLU A 552 41.84 -25.00 -9.66
CA GLU A 552 43.16 -25.63 -9.62
C GLU A 552 43.13 -27.16 -9.63
N GLN A 553 42.35 -27.78 -10.54
CA GLN A 553 42.55 -29.19 -10.90
C GLN A 553 42.31 -29.42 -12.39
N THR A 554 43.23 -28.94 -13.23
CA THR A 554 43.49 -29.57 -14.53
C THR A 554 44.99 -29.55 -14.80
N SER A 555 45.69 -30.65 -14.50
CA SER A 555 46.81 -31.05 -15.36
C SER A 555 47.14 -32.55 -15.25
N SER A 556 47.24 -33.13 -16.46
CA SER A 556 47.96 -34.36 -16.84
C SER A 556 47.28 -35.68 -16.43
N THR A 557 47.21 -36.74 -17.23
CA THR A 557 47.88 -37.21 -18.47
C THR A 557 46.87 -38.22 -19.09
N GLY A 558 46.63 -38.38 -20.40
CA GLY A 558 47.55 -38.80 -21.45
C GLY A 558 46.98 -40.02 -22.22
N SER A 559 46.83 -39.86 -23.54
CA SER A 559 46.82 -40.87 -24.62
C SER A 559 45.51 -41.57 -25.08
N ASN A 560 45.18 -41.22 -26.33
CA ASN A 560 45.03 -42.08 -27.53
C ASN A 560 43.73 -42.83 -27.89
N VAL A 561 43.51 -42.80 -29.22
CA VAL A 561 42.54 -43.52 -30.08
C VAL A 561 41.16 -42.85 -30.15
N GLY A 562 40.56 -42.44 -31.27
CA GLY A 562 40.80 -42.58 -32.71
C GLY A 562 39.44 -42.60 -33.43
N GLY A 563 39.28 -41.91 -34.57
CA GLY A 563 38.12 -42.01 -35.49
C GLY A 563 37.08 -40.89 -35.32
N ALA A 564 36.96 -39.90 -36.21
CA ALA A 564 36.40 -39.92 -37.57
C ALA A 564 34.90 -39.56 -37.64
N TRP A 565 34.63 -38.42 -38.31
CA TRP A 565 33.53 -38.17 -39.27
C TRP A 565 32.07 -38.21 -38.80
N ARG A 566 31.39 -37.04 -38.85
CA ARG A 566 30.37 -36.61 -39.84
C ARG A 566 29.24 -35.77 -39.23
N ALA A 567 28.88 -34.74 -40.01
CA ALA A 567 27.64 -34.00 -39.93
C ALA A 567 26.46 -34.80 -40.53
N ASP A 568 25.26 -34.20 -40.48
CA ASP A 568 23.97 -34.58 -41.09
C ASP A 568 23.07 -35.46 -40.21
N VAL A 569 21.74 -35.39 -40.18
CA VAL A 569 20.69 -34.56 -40.82
C VAL A 569 19.36 -34.96 -40.15
N ALA A 570 18.45 -34.00 -40.04
CA ALA A 570 16.98 -34.08 -40.09
C ALA A 570 16.13 -35.17 -39.39
N SER A 571 15.05 -34.64 -38.80
CA SER A 571 13.63 -34.98 -39.06
C SER A 571 13.06 -36.33 -38.63
N HIS A 572 11.89 -36.23 -37.98
CA HIS A 572 10.62 -36.94 -38.17
C HIS A 572 9.94 -36.95 -36.78
N GLY A 573 8.70 -36.52 -36.58
CA GLY A 573 7.56 -36.54 -37.49
C GLY A 573 6.50 -37.49 -36.92
N ARG A 574 5.24 -37.04 -37.00
CA ARG A 574 3.95 -37.71 -36.72
C ARG A 574 3.38 -37.54 -35.30
N SER A 575 2.21 -36.94 -35.08
CA SER A 575 0.89 -36.82 -35.77
C SER A 575 -0.14 -37.87 -35.35
N GLY A 576 -1.36 -37.35 -35.09
CA GLY A 576 -2.64 -38.05 -35.16
C GLY A 576 -3.11 -38.56 -33.80
N GLN A 577 -4.36 -38.38 -33.39
CA GLN A 577 -5.58 -38.43 -34.19
C GLN A 577 -6.74 -37.70 -33.50
N ALA A 578 -7.59 -37.10 -34.34
CA ALA A 578 -8.93 -36.67 -34.02
C ALA A 578 -9.90 -37.87 -34.09
N THR A 579 -11.03 -37.74 -33.40
CA THR A 579 -12.25 -38.46 -33.78
C THR A 579 -13.45 -37.52 -33.58
N GLU A 580 -14.10 -37.20 -34.69
CA GLU A 580 -15.45 -36.66 -34.82
C GLU A 580 -16.48 -37.79 -34.68
N GLU A 581 -17.72 -37.43 -34.29
CA GLU A 581 -19.02 -37.79 -34.89
C GLU A 581 -20.12 -37.37 -33.88
N SER A 582 -20.90 -36.29 -34.10
CA SER A 582 -22.13 -36.16 -34.94
C SER A 582 -23.30 -37.01 -34.40
N THR A 583 -24.51 -36.51 -34.08
CA THR A 583 -25.55 -35.89 -34.92
C THR A 583 -26.74 -35.45 -34.02
N SER A 584 -27.26 -34.22 -34.15
CA SER A 584 -28.48 -33.77 -34.88
C SER A 584 -29.85 -33.91 -34.15
N GLN A 585 -30.58 -32.80 -34.02
CA GLN A 585 -32.03 -32.61 -34.34
C GLN A 585 -32.38 -31.13 -34.03
N HIS A 586 -32.62 -30.28 -35.05
CA HIS A 586 -33.91 -29.94 -35.68
C HIS A 586 -34.86 -29.08 -34.83
N GLY A 587 -35.20 -27.89 -35.36
CA GLY A 587 -36.25 -27.02 -34.84
C GLY A 587 -36.18 -25.60 -35.41
N ASP A 588 -36.70 -25.43 -36.63
CA ASP A 588 -36.91 -24.16 -37.33
C ASP A 588 -38.33 -23.60 -37.03
N MET A 589 -38.59 -22.35 -37.44
CA MET A 589 -39.85 -21.55 -37.39
C MET A 589 -40.15 -20.77 -36.08
N MET A 590 -40.59 -19.50 -36.10
CA MET A 590 -41.25 -18.66 -37.11
C MET A 590 -41.00 -17.16 -36.85
N GLN A 591 -41.19 -16.37 -37.91
CA GLN A 591 -41.31 -14.91 -37.93
C GLN A 591 -42.54 -14.40 -37.16
N GLY A 592 -42.41 -13.17 -36.64
CA GLY A 592 -43.46 -12.26 -36.17
C GLY A 592 -42.85 -10.89 -35.94
#